data_AF-A0A7V4Y1C3-F1
#
_entry.id   AF-A0A7V4Y1C3-F1
#
_cell.length_a   1.000
_cell.length_b   1.000
_cell.length_c   1.000
_cell.angle_alpha   90.00
_cell.angle_beta   90.00
_cell.angle_gamma   90.00
#
_symmetry.space_group_name_H-M   'P 1'
#
loop_
_entity.id
_entity.type
_entity.pdbx_description
1 polymer ?
#
loop_
_entity_poly.entity_id
_entity_poly.type
_entity_poly.pdbx_seq_one_letter_code
_entity_poly.pdbx_strand_id
1 'polypeptide(L)' 'LFIVIVHMGDRKAGIIVDNLIGQQEIVIKSLGKLLAGIKVIAGATILGNGQVALILDVGSLIAR' A
#
# COMPACT_ATOMS: atom_id res chain seq x y z
N LEU A 1 -11.55 -12.03 -7.48
CA LEU A 1 -11.50 -11.82 -6.02
C LEU A 1 -10.27 -12.51 -5.47
N PHE A 2 -9.28 -11.74 -5.04
CA PHE A 2 -8.07 -12.25 -4.39
C PHE A 2 -8.02 -11.75 -2.96
N ILE A 3 -7.35 -12.51 -2.08
CA ILE A 3 -7.09 -12.10 -0.70
C ILE A 3 -5.58 -12.06 -0.53
N VAL A 4 -5.04 -10.86 -0.34
CA VAL A 4 -3.63 -10.65 -0.01
C VAL A 4 -3.47 -10.81 1.48
N ILE A 5 -2.72 -11.83 1.89
CA ILE A 5 -2.48 -12.14 3.28
C ILE A 5 -1.23 -11.43 3.76
N VAL A 6 -1.38 -10.57 4.76
CA VAL A 6 -0.30 -9.78 5.35
C VAL A 6 -0.05 -10.18 6.80
N HIS A 7 1.20 -10.09 7.23
CA HIS A 7 1.63 -10.41 8.59
C HIS A 7 2.38 -9.23 9.19
N MET A 8 2.15 -8.96 10.47
CA MET A 8 2.88 -7.98 11.26
C MET A 8 3.11 -8.57 12.66
N GLY A 9 4.31 -9.13 12.88
CA GLY A 9 4.57 -9.98 14.04
C GLY A 9 3.60 -11.18 14.06
N ASP A 10 2.96 -11.41 15.20
CA ASP A 10 1.99 -12.49 15.38
C ASP A 10 0.58 -12.15 14.83
N ARG A 11 0.38 -10.93 14.33
CA ARG A 11 -0.89 -10.49 13.77
C ARG A 11 -0.95 -10.78 12.28
N LYS A 12 -2.11 -11.23 11.82
CA LYS A 12 -2.40 -11.54 10.41
C LYS A 12 -3.68 -10.84 9.98
N ALA A 13 -3.70 -10.33 8.76
CA ALA A 13 -4.90 -9.75 8.15
C ALA A 13 -5.02 -10.18 6.69
N GLY A 14 -6.25 -10.21 6.17
CA GLY A 14 -6.56 -10.44 4.77
C GLY A 14 -7.06 -9.15 4.12
N ILE A 15 -6.42 -8.74 3.03
CA ILE A 15 -6.84 -7.60 2.22
C ILE A 15 -7.52 -8.15 0.97
N ILE A 16 -8.82 -7.91 0.86
CA ILE A 16 -9.61 -8.31 -0.32
C ILE A 16 -9.33 -7.32 -1.45
N VAL A 17 -8.95 -7.83 -2.61
CA VAL A 17 -8.68 -7.05 -3.82
C VAL A 17 -9.36 -7.68 -5.03
N ASP A 18 -9.66 -6.85 -6.02
CA ASP A 18 -10.30 -7.32 -7.25
C ASP A 18 -9.34 -8.20 -8.07
N ASN A 19 -8.10 -7.72 -8.25
CA ASN A 19 -7.09 -8.29 -9.14
C ASN A 19 -5.68 -8.22 -8.55
N LEU A 20 -4.83 -9.17 -8.92
CA LEU A 20 -3.40 -9.15 -8.68
C LEU A 20 -2.69 -8.79 -9.99
N ILE A 21 -1.98 -7.66 -10.03
CA ILE A 21 -1.27 -7.22 -11.25
C ILE A 21 0.11 -7.89 -11.35
N GLY A 22 0.81 -8.06 -10.24
CA GLY A 22 2.13 -8.68 -10.17
C GLY A 22 3.00 -8.10 -9.05
N GLN A 23 4.25 -8.52 -9.01
CA GLN A 23 5.30 -7.97 -8.13
C GLN A 23 6.26 -7.12 -8.97
N GLN A 24 6.60 -5.94 -8.47
CA GLN A 24 7.55 -5.03 -9.11
C GLN A 24 8.33 -4.26 -8.04
N GLU A 25 9.59 -3.93 -8.34
CA GLU A 25 10.35 -2.97 -7.55
C GLU A 25 9.89 -1.56 -7.88
N ILE A 26 9.73 -0.73 -6.85
CA ILE A 26 9.20 0.64 -6.98
C ILE A 26 9.99 1.60 -6.11
N VAL A 27 10.02 2.87 -6.52
CA VAL A 27 10.55 3.96 -5.71
C VAL A 27 9.38 4.66 -5.01
N ILE A 28 9.43 4.67 -3.68
CA ILE A 28 8.45 5.38 -2.85
C ILE A 28 8.77 6.88 -2.86
N LYS A 29 7.80 7.70 -3.25
CA LYS A 29 7.85 9.16 -3.15
C LYS A 29 6.89 9.62 -2.05
N SER A 30 7.32 10.62 -1.29
CA SER A 30 6.46 11.29 -0.31
C SER A 30 5.27 11.96 -1.02
N LEU A 31 4.10 11.92 -0.40
CA LEU A 31 2.90 12.63 -0.85
C LEU A 31 2.94 14.14 -0.56
N GLY A 32 4.00 14.62 0.10
CA GLY A 32 4.13 16.02 0.50
C GLY A 32 3.30 16.39 1.73
N LYS A 33 3.49 17.63 2.21
CA LYS A 33 2.91 18.10 3.49
C LYS A 33 1.38 18.13 3.49
N LEU A 34 0.76 18.44 2.33
CA LEU A 34 -0.70 18.55 2.21
C LEU A 34 -1.41 17.22 2.48
N LEU A 35 -0.77 16.09 2.12
CA LEU A 35 -1.35 14.75 2.20
C LEU A 35 -0.74 13.91 3.33
N ALA A 36 0.11 14.51 4.17
CA ALA A 36 0.80 13.81 5.27
C ALA A 36 -0.15 13.26 6.36
N GLY A 37 -1.42 13.67 6.39
CA GLY A 37 -2.42 13.21 7.35
C GLY A 37 -3.10 11.89 6.98
N ILE A 38 -2.84 11.31 5.80
CA ILE A 38 -3.52 10.08 5.35
C ILE A 38 -2.88 8.87 6.03
N LYS A 39 -3.46 8.45 7.16
CA LYS A 39 -2.90 7.41 8.05
C LYS A 39 -2.58 6.06 7.40
N VAL A 40 -3.29 5.68 6.33
CA VAL A 40 -3.18 4.34 5.73
C VAL A 40 -2.25 4.28 4.53
N ILE A 41 -1.63 5.40 4.15
CA ILE A 41 -0.81 5.50 2.94
C ILE A 41 0.61 5.91 3.32
N ALA A 42 1.58 5.06 3.00
CA ALA A 42 3.00 5.31 3.23
C ALA A 42 3.60 6.30 2.21
N GLY A 43 3.02 6.37 1.01
CA GLY A 43 3.52 7.20 -0.08
C GLY A 43 2.83 6.91 -1.40
N ALA A 44 3.43 7.37 -2.49
CA ALA A 44 3.02 7.01 -3.85
C ALA A 44 4.23 6.75 -4.75
N THR A 45 3.98 6.11 -5.88
CA THR A 45 4.95 5.96 -6.96
C THR A 45 4.29 6.26 -8.31
N ILE A 46 5.12 6.47 -9.34
CA ILE A 46 4.67 6.60 -10.72
C ILE A 46 5.05 5.30 -11.42
N LEU A 47 4.05 4.59 -11.94
CA LEU A 47 4.22 3.36 -12.70
C LEU A 47 4.84 3.65 -14.07
N GLY A 48 5.39 2.62 -14.73
CA GLY A 48 5.99 2.76 -16.07
C GLY A 48 5.03 3.27 -17.15
N ASN A 49 3.72 3.14 -16.93
CA ASN A 49 2.66 3.67 -17.79
C ASN A 49 2.21 5.10 -17.42
N GLY A 50 2.89 5.75 -16.46
CA GLY A 50 2.59 7.11 -16.00
C GLY A 50 1.48 7.22 -14.95
N GLN A 51 0.79 6.12 -14.61
CA GLN A 51 -0.23 6.16 -13.57
C GLN A 51 0.39 6.28 -12.17
N VAL A 52 -0.32 6.96 -11.27
CA VAL A 52 0.09 7.05 -9.86
C VAL A 52 -0.46 5.84 -9.11
N ALA A 53 0.41 5.14 -8.40
CA ALA A 53 0.03 4.07 -7.47
C ALA A 53 0.30 4.50 -6.04
N LEU A 54 -0.69 4.32 -5.17
CA LEU A 54 -0.55 4.56 -3.73
C LEU A 54 0.07 3.33 -3.05
N ILE A 55 0.91 3.57 -2.05
CA ILE A 55 1.54 2.52 -1.27
C ILE A 55 0.84 2.44 0.07
N LEU A 56 0.22 1.30 0.34
CA LEU A 56 -0.54 1.05 1.56
C LEU A 56 0.41 0.79 2.74
N ASP A 57 0.17 1.47 3.86
CA ASP A 57 0.83 1.15 5.13
C ASP A 57 0.04 0.04 5.83
N VAL A 58 0.54 -1.18 5.72
CA VAL A 58 -0.05 -2.36 6.38
C VAL A 58 0.05 -2.25 7.90
N GLY A 59 1.11 -1.63 8.41
CA GLY A 59 1.32 -1.47 9.84
C GLY A 59 0.22 -0.61 10.47
N SER A 60 -0.12 0.51 9.84
CA SER A 60 -1.20 1.38 10.33
C SER A 60 -2.60 0.78 10.15
N LEU A 61 -2.79 -0.09 9.16
CA LEU A 61 -4.03 -0.85 8.98
C LEU A 61 -4.23 -1.91 10.05
N ILE A 62 -3.17 -2.63 10.39
CA ILE A 62 -3.23 -3.69 11.39
C ILE A 62 -3.23 -3.07 12.78
N ALA A 63 -2.44 -2.03 13.09
CA ALA A 63 -2.31 -1.45 14.44
C ALA A 63 -3.59 -0.87 15.07
N ARG A 64 -4.71 -0.85 14.34
CA ARG A 64 -6.04 -0.53 14.88
C ARG A 64 -6.70 -1.72 15.58
#